data_AF-A0A954N5X2-F1
#
_entry.id   AF-A0A954N5X2-F1
#
_cell.length_a   1.000
_cell.length_b   1.000
_cell.length_c   1.000
_cell.angle_alpha   90.00
_cell.angle_beta   90.00
_cell.angle_gamma   90.00
#
_symmetry.space_group_name_H-M   'P 1'
#
loop_
_entity.id
_entity.type
_entity.pdbx_description
1 polymer ?
#
loop_
_entity_poly.entity_id
_entity_poly.type
_entity_poly.pdbx_seq_one_letter_code
_entity_poly.pdbx_strand_id
1 'polypeptide(L)'
;MTPTYGNTLMGLACSKPITAAEGYKINYYAPQPRAATEVVQFDDYNQVVPYGATGRVKLYTLTDEFFVPGFMERDEGEREMPYEKYPWDGVSGVRPFSELAEGTTVGVY
;
A
#
# COMPACT_ATOMS: atom_id res chain seq x y z
N MET A 1 -18.93 1.76 6.62
CA MET A 1 -17.74 0.87 6.69
C MET A 1 -16.70 1.49 5.77
N THR A 2 -15.49 1.74 6.26
CA THR A 2 -14.40 2.31 5.46
C THR A 2 -13.55 1.15 4.95
N PRO A 3 -13.31 1.01 3.64
CA PRO A 3 -12.49 -0.07 3.13
C PRO A 3 -11.08 0.05 3.69
N THR A 4 -10.49 -1.11 3.98
CA THR A 4 -9.16 -1.24 4.59
C THR A 4 -8.30 -2.18 3.78
N TYR A 5 -7.04 -1.83 3.60
CA TYR A 5 -6.03 -2.73 3.06
C TYR A 5 -5.20 -3.25 4.23
N GLY A 6 -5.01 -4.57 4.35
CA GLY A 6 -4.34 -5.09 5.52
C GLY A 6 -3.67 -6.43 5.33
N ASN A 7 -2.67 -6.67 6.16
CA ASN A 7 -1.98 -7.95 6.30
C ASN A 7 -1.49 -8.13 7.74
N THR A 8 -0.99 -9.33 8.04
CA THR A 8 -0.54 -9.70 9.39
C THR A 8 0.58 -8.81 9.94
N LEU A 9 1.44 -8.27 9.06
CA LEU A 9 2.62 -7.49 9.45
C LEU A 9 2.29 -6.01 9.72
N MET A 10 1.32 -5.46 8.98
CA MET A 10 0.92 -4.04 9.04
C MET A 10 -0.30 -3.79 9.95
N GLY A 11 -1.23 -4.74 10.03
CA GLY A 11 -2.59 -4.47 10.51
C GLY A 11 -3.45 -3.89 9.39
N LEU A 12 -4.27 -2.87 9.69
CA LEU A 12 -5.20 -2.25 8.73
C LEU A 12 -4.75 -0.84 8.35
N ALA A 13 -4.50 -0.62 7.07
CA ALA A 13 -4.39 0.68 6.44
C ALA A 13 -5.79 1.23 6.13
N CYS A 14 -6.13 2.36 6.73
CA CYS A 14 -7.42 3.02 6.55
C CYS A 14 -7.44 3.83 5.25
N SER A 15 -8.62 3.97 4.66
CA SER A 15 -8.81 4.87 3.53
C SER A 15 -9.18 6.30 3.93
N LYS A 16 -8.85 7.26 3.05
CA LYS A 16 -9.45 8.60 3.08
C LYS A 16 -10.93 8.53 2.66
N PRO A 17 -11.76 9.56 2.92
CA PRO A 17 -13.16 9.56 2.49
C PRO A 17 -13.29 9.35 0.98
N ILE A 18 -14.14 8.41 0.59
CA ILE A 18 -14.41 8.11 -0.83
C ILE A 18 -15.46 9.11 -1.33
N THR A 19 -15.13 9.83 -2.39
CA THR A 19 -16.04 10.84 -2.95
C THR A 19 -16.24 10.66 -4.46
N ALA A 20 -17.38 11.12 -4.96
CA ALA A 20 -17.67 11.11 -6.39
C ALA A 20 -16.71 12.01 -7.20
N ALA A 21 -16.24 13.11 -6.60
CA ALA A 21 -15.29 14.02 -7.23
C ALA A 21 -13.94 13.35 -7.54
N GLU A 22 -13.57 12.32 -6.77
CA GLU A 22 -12.37 11.53 -6.95
C GLU A 22 -12.64 10.18 -7.64
N GLY A 23 -13.78 10.06 -8.33
CA GLY A 23 -14.12 8.85 -9.09
C GLY A 23 -14.30 7.61 -8.23
N TYR A 24 -14.67 7.78 -6.96
CA TYR A 24 -14.77 6.71 -5.97
C TYR A 24 -13.48 5.92 -5.74
N LYS A 25 -12.33 6.52 -6.05
CA LYS A 25 -11.02 5.90 -5.83
C LYS A 25 -10.77 5.62 -4.35
N ILE A 26 -10.24 4.43 -4.06
CA ILE A 26 -9.91 4.01 -2.70
C ILE A 26 -8.40 4.14 -2.52
N ASN A 27 -7.99 5.02 -1.61
CA ASN A 27 -6.59 5.23 -1.25
C ASN A 27 -6.38 4.74 0.17
N TYR A 28 -5.39 3.90 0.39
CA TYR A 28 -5.03 3.33 1.69
C TYR A 28 -3.75 3.96 2.21
N TYR A 29 -3.72 4.25 3.50
CA TYR A 29 -2.57 4.86 4.17
C TYR A 29 -2.12 3.97 5.33
N ALA A 30 -0.86 3.54 5.29
CA ALA A 30 -0.28 2.67 6.32
C ALA A 30 -0.30 3.36 7.70
N PRO A 31 -0.50 2.60 8.80
CA PRO A 31 -0.57 3.16 10.15
C PRO A 31 0.83 3.50 10.69
N GLN A 32 1.39 4.62 10.22
CA GLN A 32 2.66 5.13 10.73
C GLN A 32 2.49 5.64 12.18
N PRO A 33 3.52 5.49 13.04
CA PRO A 33 4.88 5.01 12.72
C PRO A 33 5.07 3.48 12.80
N ARG A 34 4.06 2.73 13.26
CA ARG A 34 4.16 1.26 13.45
C ARG A 34 4.42 0.52 12.13
N ALA A 35 3.82 0.98 11.04
CA ALA A 35 4.05 0.42 9.72
C ALA A 35 4.06 1.51 8.65
N ALA A 36 4.95 1.38 7.68
CA ALA A 36 5.11 2.30 6.55
C ALA A 36 5.15 1.51 5.25
N THR A 37 4.61 2.09 4.19
CA THR A 37 4.61 1.48 2.86
C THR A 37 5.24 2.41 1.84
N GLU A 38 6.01 1.85 0.92
CA GLU A 38 6.48 2.52 -0.29
C GLU A 38 5.92 1.79 -1.51
N VAL A 39 5.73 2.51 -2.61
CA VAL A 39 5.43 1.91 -3.92
C VAL A 39 6.68 2.05 -4.77
N VAL A 40 7.33 0.92 -5.07
CA VAL A 40 8.66 0.89 -5.70
C VAL A 40 8.60 0.29 -7.10
N GLN A 41 9.63 0.56 -7.92
CA GLN A 41 9.75 -0.03 -9.26
C GLN A 41 9.77 -1.56 -9.18
N PHE A 42 9.36 -2.22 -10.25
CA PHE A 42 9.29 -3.69 -10.30
C PHE A 42 10.67 -4.35 -10.40
N ASP A 43 11.64 -3.66 -11.01
CA ASP A 43 13.00 -4.12 -11.27
C ASP A 43 14.04 -3.54 -10.29
N ASP A 44 13.78 -2.37 -9.71
CA ASP A 44 14.61 -1.76 -8.64
C ASP A 44 13.78 -1.35 -7.40
N TYR A 45 13.80 -2.19 -6.37
CA TYR A 45 13.09 -1.97 -5.11
C TYR A 45 13.68 -0.85 -4.22
N ASN A 46 14.73 -0.17 -4.66
CA ASN A 46 15.26 1.03 -4.01
C ASN A 46 14.73 2.32 -4.63
N GLN A 47 14.01 2.23 -5.74
CA GLN A 47 13.46 3.38 -6.43
C GLN A 47 11.95 3.47 -6.22
N VAL A 48 11.50 4.53 -5.54
CA VAL A 48 10.07 4.83 -5.40
C VAL A 48 9.53 5.36 -6.72
N VAL A 49 8.34 4.89 -7.13
CA VAL A 49 7.70 5.34 -8.36
C VAL A 49 7.15 6.77 -8.24
N PRO A 50 6.97 7.54 -9.32
CA PRO A 50 6.29 8.83 -9.27
C PRO A 50 4.84 8.73 -8.75
N TYR A 51 4.26 9.82 -8.27
CA TYR A 51 2.84 9.85 -7.92
C TYR A 51 1.96 9.49 -9.11
N GLY A 52 0.94 8.66 -8.87
CA GLY A 52 0.04 8.11 -9.90
C GLY A 52 0.64 6.97 -10.73
N ALA A 53 1.93 6.67 -10.61
CA ALA A 53 2.54 5.52 -11.26
C ALA A 53 2.29 4.24 -10.44
N THR A 54 2.23 3.11 -11.14
CA THR A 54 2.12 1.77 -10.55
C THR A 54 3.49 1.24 -10.17
N GLY A 55 3.57 0.61 -9.00
CA GLY A 55 4.72 -0.20 -8.60
C GLY A 55 4.31 -1.28 -7.59
N ARG A 56 5.30 -2.01 -7.08
CA ARG A 56 5.08 -3.03 -6.05
C ARG A 56 5.07 -2.41 -4.66
N VAL A 57 4.19 -2.89 -3.79
CA VAL A 57 4.12 -2.39 -2.41
C VAL A 57 5.26 -3.01 -1.59
N LYS A 58 6.00 -2.17 -0.88
CA LYS A 58 7.08 -2.53 0.03
C LYS A 58 6.71 -2.08 1.44
N LEU A 59 6.58 -3.03 2.36
CA LEU A 59 6.15 -2.82 3.74
C LEU A 59 7.33 -2.78 4.70
N TYR A 60 7.31 -1.82 5.61
CA TYR A 60 8.16 -1.78 6.79
C TYR A 60 7.28 -1.88 8.03
N THR A 61 7.65 -2.74 8.97
CA THR A 61 7.01 -2.81 10.28
C THR A 61 8.06 -2.53 11.35
N LEU A 62 7.76 -1.63 12.27
CA LEU A 62 8.62 -1.28 13.38
C LEU A 62 7.78 -1.13 14.66
N THR A 63 7.94 -2.08 15.58
CA THR A 63 7.43 -2.01 16.96
C THR A 63 8.56 -2.32 17.93
N ASP A 64 8.32 -2.15 19.23
CA ASP A 64 9.31 -2.43 20.27
C ASP A 64 9.79 -3.91 20.24
N GLU A 65 8.93 -4.82 19.80
CA GLU A 65 9.17 -6.27 19.79
C GLU A 65 9.59 -6.81 18.43
N PHE A 66 9.40 -6.06 17.33
CA PHE A 66 9.50 -6.61 15.99
C PHE A 66 9.90 -5.58 14.93
N PHE A 67 10.85 -5.97 14.08
CA PHE A 67 11.30 -5.16 12.96
C PHE A 67 11.34 -5.98 11.67
N VAL A 68 10.67 -5.46 10.64
CA VAL A 68 10.69 -5.99 9.27
C VAL A 68 11.14 -4.87 8.33
N PRO A 69 12.37 -4.94 7.81
CA PRO A 69 12.90 -3.95 6.89
C PRO A 69 12.51 -4.26 5.45
N GLY A 70 11.47 -3.62 4.92
CA GLY A 70 11.20 -3.58 3.49
C GLY A 70 10.77 -4.93 2.91
N PHE A 71 9.78 -5.57 3.52
CA PHE A 71 9.14 -6.77 3.02
C PHE A 71 8.36 -6.47 1.74
N MET A 72 8.63 -7.23 0.68
CA MET A 72 7.92 -7.07 -0.59
C MET A 72 6.56 -7.75 -0.53
N GLU A 73 5.49 -6.94 -0.52
CA GLU A 73 4.12 -7.45 -0.52
C GLU A 73 3.83 -8.24 -1.81
N ARG A 74 2.73 -8.98 -1.77
CA ARG A 74 2.21 -9.67 -2.96
C ARG A 74 1.25 -8.81 -3.77
N ASP A 75 1.23 -7.52 -3.49
CA ASP A 75 0.35 -6.55 -4.13
C ASP A 75 1.15 -5.48 -4.87
N GLU A 76 0.58 -4.99 -5.96
CA GLU A 76 0.98 -3.79 -6.68
C GLU A 76 -0.15 -2.75 -6.60
N GLY A 77 0.16 -1.48 -6.83
CA GLY A 77 -0.81 -0.40 -6.81
C GLY A 77 -0.21 0.94 -7.23
N GLU A 78 -1.03 1.98 -7.32
CA GLU A 78 -0.56 3.33 -7.63
C GLU A 78 -0.15 4.09 -6.39
N ARG A 79 0.98 4.82 -6.48
CA ARG A 79 1.44 5.71 -5.41
C ARG A 79 0.56 6.95 -5.31
N GLU A 80 -0.02 7.19 -4.15
CA GLU A 80 -0.91 8.32 -3.88
C GLU A 80 -0.23 9.42 -3.06
N MET A 81 -0.67 10.65 -3.31
CA MET A 81 -0.22 11.80 -2.52
C MET A 81 -0.69 11.72 -1.06
N PRO A 82 0.02 12.39 -0.15
CA PRO A 82 -0.40 12.58 1.24
C PRO A 82 -1.80 13.16 1.39
N TYR A 83 -2.46 12.85 2.51
CA TYR A 83 -3.76 13.36 2.89
C TYR A 83 -3.67 14.06 4.25
N GLU A 84 -4.49 15.07 4.54
CA GLU A 84 -4.37 15.88 5.78
C GLU A 84 -4.29 15.03 7.06
N LYS A 85 -5.13 13.97 7.14
CA LYS A 85 -5.13 13.04 8.27
C LYS A 85 -3.97 12.03 8.25
N TYR A 86 -3.43 11.76 7.07
CA TYR A 86 -2.36 10.79 6.81
C TYR A 86 -1.26 11.49 6.01
N PRO A 87 -0.40 12.30 6.66
CA PRO A 87 0.56 13.20 5.99
C PRO A 87 1.78 12.45 5.42
N TRP A 88 1.55 11.30 4.79
CA TRP A 88 2.52 10.44 4.11
C TRP A 88 1.85 9.78 2.90
N ASP A 89 2.66 9.17 2.04
CA ASP A 89 2.18 8.56 0.81
C ASP A 89 1.19 7.41 1.05
N GLY A 90 0.21 7.30 0.17
CA GLY A 90 -0.76 6.21 0.15
C GLY A 90 -0.54 5.25 -1.01
N VAL A 91 -1.34 4.20 -1.05
CA VAL A 91 -1.47 3.30 -2.20
C VAL A 91 -2.93 3.17 -2.60
N SER A 92 -3.19 3.08 -3.89
CA SER A 92 -4.53 2.83 -4.44
C SER A 92 -4.49 1.74 -5.51
N GLY A 93 -5.65 1.31 -5.99
CA GLY A 93 -5.76 0.31 -7.05
C GLY A 93 -5.06 -1.01 -6.71
N VAL A 94 -5.00 -1.34 -5.41
CA VAL A 94 -4.30 -2.51 -4.87
C VAL A 94 -4.82 -3.77 -5.53
N ARG A 95 -3.91 -4.56 -6.09
CA ARG A 95 -4.20 -5.78 -6.85
C ARG A 95 -3.04 -6.77 -6.74
N PRO A 96 -3.27 -8.07 -6.99
CA PRO A 96 -2.21 -9.06 -6.96
C PRO A 96 -1.05 -8.68 -7.88
N PHE A 97 0.17 -8.84 -7.37
CA PHE A 97 1.39 -8.57 -8.14
C PHE A 97 1.42 -9.47 -9.38
N SER A 98 1.45 -8.85 -10.55
CA SER A 98 1.25 -9.49 -11.85
C SER A 98 2.21 -10.66 -12.13
N GLU A 99 3.47 -10.58 -11.68
CA GLU A 99 4.44 -11.68 -11.84
C GLU A 99 4.18 -12.89 -10.94
N LEU A 100 3.40 -12.73 -9.86
CA LEU A 100 2.96 -13.83 -8.99
C LEU A 100 1.57 -14.36 -9.37
N ALA A 101 0.84 -13.65 -10.22
CA ALA A 101 -0.55 -13.95 -10.56
C ALA A 101 -0.73 -15.21 -11.43
N GLU A 102 0.34 -15.76 -12.04
CA GLU A 102 0.26 -17.03 -12.78
C GLU A 102 -0.02 -18.25 -11.88
N GLY A 103 0.03 -18.14 -10.55
CA GLY A 103 -0.06 -19.30 -9.65
C GLY A 103 -1.11 -19.27 -8.53
N THR A 104 -1.77 -18.15 -8.20
CA THR A 104 -2.65 -18.12 -7.01
C THR A 104 -3.77 -17.06 -7.09
N THR A 105 -5.02 -17.49 -6.92
CA THR A 105 -6.15 -16.59 -6.67
C THR A 105 -6.03 -15.99 -5.27
N VAL A 106 -5.83 -14.68 -5.16
CA VAL A 106 -5.84 -13.94 -3.88
C VAL A 106 -7.01 -12.96 -3.89
N GLY A 107 -7.84 -13.01 -2.84
CA GLY A 107 -8.92 -12.04 -2.62
C GLY A 107 -8.41 -10.83 -1.85
N VAL A 108 -8.76 -9.63 -2.29
CA VAL A 108 -8.63 -8.39 -1.51
C VAL A 108 -9.92 -8.26 -0.69
N TYR A 109 -9.80 -8.14 0.63
CA TYR A 109 -10.94 -8.06 1.57
C TYR A 109 -11.40 -6.62 1.81
#